data_AF-A0A2V9ZIT1-F1
#
_entry.id   AF-A0A2V9ZIT1-F1
#
_cell.length_a   1.000
_cell.length_b   1.000
_cell.length_c   1.000
_cell.angle_alpha   90.00
_cell.angle_beta   90.00
_cell.angle_gamma   90.00
#
_symmetry.space_group_name_H-M   'P 1'
#
loop_
_entity.id
_entity.type
_entity.pdbx_description
1 polymer ?
#
loop_
_entity_poly.entity_id
_entity_poly.type
_entity_poly.pdbx_seq_one_letter_code
_entity_poly.pdbx_strand_id
1 'polypeptide(L)'
;MRILLYSPDNGVTRNFMPHLWMFLLQALTPPGHEVLLIDGNAQPMDEAQITQYVRDQNIELVGIGAMTRMIAKAYRIADAIRAIGVPVVMGGPHVTELAEEALGRDGGSRHADAVALGEADETWPLIVNDAAQGKLREIYAPVDADGRERKPSLQDYPAIPWQFIDL
;
A
#
# COMPACT_ATOMS: atom_id res chain seq x y z
N MET A 1 9.99 3.32 11.81
CA MET A 1 10.41 2.50 10.65
C MET A 1 10.36 3.34 9.39
N ARG A 2 11.09 2.96 8.35
CA ARG A 2 10.96 3.57 7.01
C ARG A 2 9.95 2.80 6.16
N ILE A 3 8.97 3.52 5.62
CA ILE A 3 7.84 2.96 4.88
C ILE A 3 7.85 3.54 3.47
N LEU A 4 7.64 2.69 2.47
CA LEU A 4 7.40 3.11 1.09
C LEU A 4 5.92 2.94 0.76
N LEU A 5 5.26 3.99 0.29
CA LEU A 5 3.98 3.89 -0.39
C LEU A 5 4.21 3.99 -1.90
N TYR A 6 3.83 2.93 -2.61
CA TYR A 6 4.10 2.77 -4.03
C TYR A 6 2.80 2.60 -4.83
N SER A 7 2.62 3.46 -5.84
CA SER A 7 1.58 3.30 -6.85
C SER A 7 2.22 2.79 -8.15
N PRO A 8 1.94 1.56 -8.61
CA PRO A 8 2.52 1.06 -9.86
C PRO A 8 2.05 1.86 -11.08
N ASP A 9 2.91 2.00 -12.08
CA ASP A 9 2.48 2.60 -13.35
C ASP A 9 1.46 1.71 -14.09
N ASN A 10 0.68 2.37 -14.95
CA ASN A 10 -0.36 1.72 -15.72
C ASN A 10 0.19 0.91 -16.90
N GLY A 11 1.41 1.20 -17.42
CA GLY A 11 2.07 0.52 -18.55
C GLY A 11 1.34 0.49 -19.91
N VAL A 12 0.01 0.51 -19.92
CA VAL A 12 -0.90 0.18 -21.02
C VAL A 12 -1.48 1.43 -21.65
N THR A 13 -2.09 2.31 -20.83
CA THR A 13 -2.80 3.50 -21.35
C THR A 13 -2.03 4.80 -21.19
N ARG A 14 -0.90 4.78 -20.44
CA ARG A 14 -0.18 5.99 -19.98
C ARG A 14 -1.11 7.05 -19.37
N ASN A 15 -2.29 6.63 -18.90
CA ASN A 15 -3.27 7.54 -18.33
C ASN A 15 -2.86 7.88 -16.89
N PHE A 16 -2.74 9.17 -16.63
CA PHE A 16 -2.39 9.71 -15.32
C PHE A 16 -3.67 9.94 -14.51
N MET A 17 -3.85 9.18 -13.44
CA MET A 17 -4.88 9.43 -12.45
C MET A 17 -4.17 9.82 -11.16
N PRO A 18 -4.27 11.07 -10.68
CA PRO A 18 -3.61 11.47 -9.44
C PRO A 18 -4.12 10.63 -8.27
N HIS A 19 -3.19 10.10 -7.48
CA HIS A 19 -3.47 9.19 -6.38
C HIS A 19 -3.44 9.92 -5.04
N LEU A 20 -4.60 10.27 -4.48
CA LEU A 20 -4.69 10.93 -3.17
C LEU A 20 -4.24 10.00 -2.02
N TRP A 21 -4.46 8.70 -2.16
CA TRP A 21 -4.31 7.72 -1.09
C TRP A 21 -2.90 7.72 -0.47
N MET A 22 -1.84 7.90 -1.26
CA MET A 22 -0.47 7.89 -0.74
C MET A 22 -0.22 9.04 0.24
N PHE A 23 -0.71 10.23 -0.10
CA PHE A 23 -0.58 11.42 0.73
C PHE A 23 -1.45 11.35 1.98
N LEU A 24 -2.66 10.78 1.84
CA LEU A 24 -3.55 10.50 2.96
C LEU A 24 -2.90 9.55 3.97
N LEU A 25 -2.40 8.41 3.50
CA LEU A 25 -1.77 7.42 4.37
C LEU A 25 -0.47 7.95 4.98
N GLN A 26 0.31 8.75 4.25
CA GLN A 26 1.43 9.49 4.83
C GLN A 26 0.97 10.39 6.00
N ALA A 27 -0.10 11.17 5.83
CA ALA A 27 -0.63 12.04 6.88
C ALA A 27 -1.20 11.27 8.08
N LEU A 28 -1.75 10.07 7.84
CA LEU A 28 -2.30 9.19 8.88
C LEU A 28 -1.26 8.29 9.54
N THR A 29 -0.02 8.28 9.05
CA THR A 29 1.04 7.44 9.61
C THR A 29 1.37 7.90 11.03
N PRO A 30 1.40 6.98 12.03
CA PRO A 30 1.78 7.32 13.40
C PRO A 30 3.15 8.03 13.49
N PRO A 31 3.36 8.93 14.46
CA PRO A 31 4.66 9.57 14.68
C PRO A 31 5.79 8.54 14.92
N GLY A 32 7.01 8.89 14.53
CA GLY A 32 8.19 8.00 14.67
C GLY A 32 8.44 7.08 13.47
N HIS A 33 7.65 7.23 12.41
CA HIS A 33 7.84 6.56 11.13
C HIS A 33 8.12 7.60 10.04
N GLU A 34 8.94 7.21 9.07
CA GLU A 34 9.25 8.03 7.90
C GLU A 34 8.58 7.39 6.68
N VAL A 35 7.89 8.18 5.87
CA VAL A 35 7.12 7.71 4.72
C VAL A 35 7.65 8.34 3.45
N LEU A 36 8.11 7.48 2.54
CA LEU A 36 8.56 7.82 1.20
C LEU A 36 7.46 7.45 0.20
N LEU A 37 7.30 8.25 -0.85
CA LEU A 37 6.24 8.08 -1.85
C LEU A 37 6.88 7.85 -3.22
N ILE A 38 6.38 6.88 -3.97
CA ILE A 38 6.72 6.71 -5.39
C ILE A 38 5.42 6.51 -6.18
N ASP A 39 5.14 7.45 -7.08
CA ASP A 39 4.17 7.24 -8.16
C ASP A 39 4.91 6.73 -9.39
N GLY A 40 4.67 5.47 -9.75
CA GLY A 40 5.25 4.85 -10.93
C GLY A 40 4.93 5.58 -12.23
N ASN A 41 3.81 6.32 -12.31
CA ASN A 41 3.49 7.08 -13.51
C ASN A 41 4.42 8.30 -13.67
N ALA A 42 4.92 8.87 -12.57
CA ALA A 42 5.89 9.96 -12.57
C ALA A 42 7.34 9.42 -12.63
N GLN A 43 7.62 8.35 -11.87
CA GLN A 43 8.92 7.70 -11.79
C GLN A 43 8.76 6.18 -12.04
N PRO A 44 8.74 5.75 -13.32
CA PRO A 44 8.61 4.34 -13.64
C PRO A 44 9.76 3.52 -13.07
N MET A 45 9.43 2.42 -12.40
CA MET A 45 10.39 1.44 -11.91
C MET A 45 10.02 0.03 -12.36
N ASP A 46 11.04 -0.74 -12.72
CA ASP A 46 10.96 -2.21 -12.83
C ASP A 46 11.26 -2.89 -11.48
N GLU A 47 11.17 -4.22 -11.47
CA GLU A 47 11.39 -5.08 -10.30
C GLU A 47 12.81 -4.95 -9.72
N ALA A 48 13.83 -4.71 -10.54
CA ALA A 48 15.21 -4.55 -10.08
C ALA A 48 15.44 -3.15 -9.48
N GLN A 49 14.88 -2.11 -10.11
CA GLN A 49 15.00 -0.73 -9.66
C GLN A 49 14.29 -0.51 -8.32
N ILE A 50 13.06 -1.03 -8.18
CA ILE A 50 12.31 -0.87 -6.93
C ILE A 50 12.95 -1.63 -5.77
N THR A 51 13.47 -2.83 -6.01
CA THR A 51 14.14 -3.62 -4.97
C THR A 51 15.48 -2.99 -4.56
N GLN A 52 16.21 -2.41 -5.51
CA GLN A 52 17.41 -1.62 -5.20
C GLN A 52 17.05 -0.38 -4.38
N TYR A 53 16.01 0.37 -4.78
CA TYR A 53 15.54 1.54 -4.02
C TYR A 53 15.14 1.17 -2.58
N VAL A 54 14.39 0.07 -2.41
CA VAL A 54 13.99 -0.47 -1.10
C VAL A 54 15.20 -0.75 -0.22
N ARG A 55 16.29 -1.30 -0.78
CA ARG A 55 17.54 -1.55 -0.05
C ARG A 55 18.28 -0.25 0.29
N ASP A 56 18.47 0.61 -0.70
CA ASP A 56 19.23 1.86 -0.53
C ASP A 56 18.58 2.78 0.50
N GLN A 57 17.25 2.80 0.52
CA GLN A 57 16.46 3.57 1.48
C GLN A 57 16.21 2.81 2.80
N ASN A 58 16.70 1.57 2.98
CA ASN A 58 16.43 0.77 4.17
C ASN A 58 14.93 0.70 4.52
N ILE A 59 14.09 0.46 3.51
CA ILE A 59 12.63 0.36 3.70
C ILE A 59 12.31 -0.93 4.44
N GLU A 60 11.45 -0.82 5.45
CA GLU A 60 11.06 -1.90 6.35
C GLU A 60 9.61 -2.36 6.12
N LEU A 61 8.80 -1.59 5.38
CA LEU A 61 7.43 -1.90 5.01
C LEU A 61 7.08 -1.24 3.69
N VAL A 62 6.41 -1.96 2.79
CA VAL A 62 5.89 -1.38 1.54
C VAL A 62 4.37 -1.49 1.48
N GLY A 63 3.68 -0.37 1.26
CA GLY A 63 2.27 -0.32 0.90
C GLY A 63 2.09 -0.16 -0.61
N ILE A 64 1.33 -1.05 -1.24
CA ILE A 64 1.04 -1.00 -2.69
C ILE A 64 -0.46 -0.87 -2.93
N GLY A 65 -0.88 0.23 -3.56
CA GLY A 65 -2.26 0.45 -3.97
C GLY A 65 -2.49 0.09 -5.44
N ALA A 66 -3.46 -0.79 -5.74
CA ALA A 66 -3.72 -1.25 -7.10
C ALA A 66 -5.19 -1.28 -7.52
N MET A 67 -5.44 -0.85 -8.76
CA MET A 67 -6.67 -1.14 -9.51
C MET A 67 -6.42 -2.32 -10.45
N THR A 68 -7.48 -2.97 -10.95
CA THR A 68 -7.37 -4.16 -11.81
C THR A 68 -6.44 -3.94 -13.01
N ARG A 69 -6.49 -2.76 -13.64
CA ARG A 69 -5.59 -2.44 -14.77
C ARG A 69 -4.09 -2.43 -14.43
N MET A 70 -3.74 -2.29 -13.14
CA MET A 70 -2.35 -2.24 -12.64
C MET A 70 -1.93 -3.54 -11.98
N ILE A 71 -2.86 -4.45 -11.68
CA ILE A 71 -2.62 -5.53 -10.72
C ILE A 71 -1.50 -6.47 -11.13
N ALA A 72 -1.40 -6.81 -12.41
CA ALA A 72 -0.35 -7.70 -12.90
C ALA A 72 1.06 -7.12 -12.65
N LYS A 73 1.23 -5.80 -12.79
CA LYS A 73 2.50 -5.14 -12.44
C LYS A 73 2.66 -5.03 -10.92
N ALA A 74 1.59 -4.69 -10.21
CA ALA A 74 1.59 -4.61 -8.76
C ALA A 74 2.09 -5.90 -8.11
N TYR A 75 1.59 -7.06 -8.57
CA TYR A 75 2.01 -8.37 -8.08
C TYR A 75 3.47 -8.68 -8.36
N ARG A 76 3.98 -8.44 -9.57
CA ARG A 76 5.42 -8.66 -9.85
C ARG A 76 6.32 -7.79 -8.98
N ILE A 77 5.94 -6.54 -8.76
CA ILE A 77 6.68 -5.63 -7.87
C ILE A 77 6.59 -6.11 -6.42
N ALA A 78 5.40 -6.50 -5.96
CA ALA A 78 5.20 -7.06 -4.62
C ALA A 78 6.05 -8.31 -4.40
N ASP A 79 6.04 -9.25 -5.35
CA ASP A 79 6.84 -10.47 -5.31
C ASP A 79 8.33 -10.19 -5.23
N ALA A 80 8.82 -9.24 -6.04
CA ALA A 80 10.23 -8.85 -6.04
C ALA A 80 10.67 -8.25 -4.69
N ILE A 81 9.83 -7.40 -4.08
CA ILE A 81 10.07 -6.80 -2.77
C ILE A 81 10.03 -7.87 -1.66
N ARG A 82 9.05 -8.77 -1.70
CA ARG A 82 8.94 -9.87 -0.73
C ARG A 82 10.11 -10.83 -0.82
N ALA A 83 10.62 -11.09 -2.03
CA ALA A 83 11.78 -11.95 -2.25
C ALA A 83 13.06 -11.43 -1.57
N ILE A 84 13.13 -10.13 -1.24
CA ILE A 84 14.24 -9.54 -0.48
C ILE A 84 13.96 -9.40 1.02
N GLY A 85 12.84 -9.97 1.51
CA GLY A 85 12.50 -10.07 2.92
C GLY A 85 11.76 -8.87 3.51
N VAL A 86 11.32 -7.91 2.68
CA VAL A 86 10.56 -6.74 3.14
C VAL A 86 9.06 -7.04 3.04
N PRO A 87 8.28 -6.87 4.13
CA PRO A 87 6.86 -7.15 4.12
C PRO A 87 6.09 -6.18 3.21
N VAL A 88 5.12 -6.73 2.47
CA VAL A 88 4.25 -5.98 1.56
C VAL A 88 2.80 -6.02 2.02
N VAL A 89 2.19 -4.84 2.16
CA VAL A 89 0.76 -4.64 2.36
C VAL A 89 0.15 -4.18 1.03
N MET A 90 -0.83 -4.92 0.52
CA MET A 90 -1.54 -4.51 -0.70
C MET A 90 -2.93 -3.98 -0.38
N GLY A 91 -3.40 -3.01 -1.16
CA GLY A 91 -4.75 -2.47 -1.05
C GLY A 91 -5.27 -1.90 -2.37
N GLY A 92 -6.40 -1.21 -2.30
CA GLY A 92 -7.06 -0.61 -3.45
C GLY A 92 -8.14 -1.51 -4.06
N PRO A 93 -8.89 -1.01 -5.06
CA PRO A 93 -10.15 -1.62 -5.49
C PRO A 93 -10.05 -3.08 -5.91
N HIS A 94 -8.96 -3.48 -6.56
CA HIS A 94 -8.80 -4.87 -6.97
C HIS A 94 -8.62 -5.81 -5.78
N VAL A 95 -7.75 -5.42 -4.84
CA VAL A 95 -7.43 -6.21 -3.66
C VAL A 95 -8.63 -6.31 -2.71
N THR A 96 -9.45 -5.25 -2.63
CA THR A 96 -10.72 -5.29 -1.88
C THR A 96 -11.67 -6.37 -2.42
N GLU A 97 -11.80 -6.48 -3.74
CA GLU A 97 -12.71 -7.45 -4.37
C GLU A 97 -12.12 -8.87 -4.44
N LEU A 98 -10.80 -8.99 -4.53
CA LEU A 98 -10.07 -10.24 -4.78
C LEU A 98 -8.94 -10.45 -3.76
N ALA A 99 -9.25 -10.27 -2.48
CA ALA A 99 -8.29 -10.40 -1.38
C ALA A 99 -7.57 -11.76 -1.36
N GLU A 100 -8.31 -12.84 -1.61
CA GLU A 100 -7.80 -14.21 -1.59
C GLU A 100 -6.80 -14.46 -2.73
N GLU A 101 -6.92 -13.77 -3.87
CA GLU A 101 -5.94 -13.82 -4.98
C GLU A 101 -4.61 -13.21 -4.53
N ALA A 102 -4.64 -12.00 -3.97
CA ALA A 102 -3.43 -11.33 -3.46
C ALA A 102 -2.74 -12.12 -2.33
N LEU A 103 -3.51 -12.86 -1.53
CA LEU A 103 -3.00 -13.74 -0.46
C LEU A 103 -2.58 -15.13 -0.96
N GLY A 104 -2.78 -15.46 -2.25
CA GLY A 104 -2.44 -16.78 -2.82
C GLY A 104 -3.31 -17.91 -2.26
N ARG A 105 -4.53 -17.61 -1.83
CA ARG A 105 -5.48 -18.58 -1.24
C ARG A 105 -6.50 -19.12 -2.25
N ASP A 106 -6.46 -18.62 -3.47
CA ASP A 106 -7.25 -19.11 -4.62
C ASP A 106 -6.52 -20.21 -5.43
N GLY A 107 -5.33 -20.64 -4.97
CA GLY A 107 -4.45 -21.58 -5.67
C GLY A 107 -3.33 -20.92 -6.46
N GLY A 108 -3.29 -19.58 -6.51
CA GLY A 108 -2.22 -18.79 -7.09
C GLY A 108 -1.01 -18.59 -6.18
N SER A 109 -0.10 -17.71 -6.60
CA SER A 109 1.04 -17.30 -5.78
C SER A 109 0.61 -16.27 -4.75
N ARG A 110 1.19 -16.31 -3.55
CA ARG A 110 0.98 -15.25 -2.56
C ARG A 110 1.78 -14.02 -2.97
N HIS A 111 1.10 -12.88 -3.13
CA HIS A 111 1.69 -11.61 -3.56
C HIS A 111 1.84 -10.60 -2.42
N ALA A 112 1.05 -10.73 -1.35
CA ALA A 112 1.09 -9.83 -0.21
C ALA A 112 1.28 -10.57 1.11
N ASP A 113 1.93 -9.93 2.09
CA ASP A 113 1.97 -10.41 3.46
C ASP A 113 0.69 -10.02 4.22
N ALA A 114 0.09 -8.88 3.84
CA ALA A 114 -1.22 -8.44 4.32
C ALA A 114 -2.02 -7.72 3.24
N VAL A 115 -3.34 -7.68 3.41
CA VAL A 115 -4.24 -6.87 2.59
C VAL A 115 -5.02 -5.86 3.44
N ALA A 116 -5.16 -4.64 2.91
CA ALA A 116 -6.04 -3.61 3.43
C ALA A 116 -7.29 -3.53 2.53
N LEU A 117 -8.43 -3.95 3.07
CA LEU A 117 -9.71 -3.97 2.38
C LEU A 117 -10.47 -2.66 2.60
N GLY A 118 -11.20 -2.22 1.57
CA GLY A 118 -11.95 -0.96 1.62
C GLY A 118 -11.03 0.26 1.72
N GLU A 119 -11.50 1.29 2.42
CA GLU A 119 -10.70 2.50 2.70
C GLU A 119 -9.74 2.24 3.87
N ALA A 120 -8.47 2.62 3.68
CA ALA A 120 -7.42 2.29 4.63
C ALA A 120 -7.26 3.34 5.75
N ASP A 121 -8.09 4.38 5.80
CA ASP A 121 -7.97 5.50 6.76
C ASP A 121 -7.86 5.03 8.22
N GLU A 122 -8.78 4.17 8.66
CA GLU A 122 -8.81 3.65 10.03
C GLU A 122 -7.86 2.47 10.23
N THR A 123 -7.57 1.70 9.18
CA THR A 123 -6.76 0.49 9.27
C THR A 123 -5.26 0.76 9.15
N TRP A 124 -4.85 1.81 8.44
CA TRP A 124 -3.45 2.12 8.18
C TRP A 124 -2.62 2.37 9.45
N PRO A 125 -3.07 3.18 10.43
CA PRO A 125 -2.35 3.31 11.70
C PRO A 125 -2.17 1.98 12.42
N LEU A 126 -3.15 1.07 12.34
CA LEU A 126 -3.07 -0.27 12.92
C LEU A 126 -2.06 -1.13 12.18
N ILE A 127 -2.09 -1.11 10.84
CA ILE A 127 -1.14 -1.82 9.98
C ILE A 127 0.30 -1.41 10.32
N VAL A 128 0.57 -0.11 10.42
CA VAL A 128 1.91 0.41 10.76
C VAL A 128 2.37 -0.05 12.14
N ASN A 129 1.49 0.03 13.14
CA ASN A 129 1.81 -0.43 14.49
C ASN A 129 2.06 -1.94 14.57
N ASP A 130 1.22 -2.74 13.90
CA ASP A 130 1.34 -4.20 13.85
C ASP A 130 2.63 -4.59 13.11
N ALA A 131 2.95 -3.93 11.99
CA ALA A 131 4.22 -4.10 11.27
C ALA A 131 5.44 -3.80 12.18
N ALA A 132 5.40 -2.70 12.94
CA ALA A 132 6.50 -2.27 13.80
C ALA A 132 6.82 -3.29 14.90
N GLN A 133 5.81 -4.06 15.31
CA GLN A 133 5.91 -5.08 16.34
C GLN A 133 6.14 -6.49 15.78
N GLY A 134 6.24 -6.64 14.45
CA GLY A 134 6.32 -7.95 13.81
C GLY A 134 5.03 -8.79 13.96
N LYS A 135 3.88 -8.14 14.08
CA LYS A 135 2.55 -8.73 14.33
C LYS A 135 1.56 -8.47 13.18
N LEU A 136 2.07 -8.29 11.96
CA LEU A 136 1.24 -8.00 10.81
C LEU A 136 0.18 -9.10 10.61
N ARG A 137 -1.10 -8.72 10.61
CA ARG A 137 -2.23 -9.60 10.27
C ARG A 137 -2.35 -9.75 8.75
N GLU A 138 -2.92 -10.86 8.29
CA GLU A 138 -3.08 -11.06 6.83
C GLU A 138 -4.21 -10.20 6.24
N ILE A 139 -5.24 -9.84 7.02
CA ILE A 139 -6.37 -9.03 6.57
C ILE A 139 -6.66 -7.91 7.56
N TYR A 140 -6.79 -6.70 7.04
CA TYR A 140 -7.31 -5.53 7.75
C TYR A 140 -8.54 -5.03 6.99
N ALA A 141 -9.66 -4.87 7.70
CA ALA A 141 -10.90 -4.34 7.14
C ALA A 141 -11.50 -3.30 8.10
N PRO A 142 -12.00 -2.16 7.60
CA PRO A 142 -12.68 -1.16 8.42
C PRO A 142 -14.09 -1.66 8.71
N VAL A 143 -14.23 -2.43 9.79
CA VAL A 143 -15.54 -2.95 10.24
C VAL A 143 -15.97 -2.30 11.54
N ASP A 144 -17.27 -2.06 11.69
CA ASP A 144 -17.86 -1.63 12.95
C ASP A 144 -17.95 -2.79 13.97
N ALA A 145 -18.52 -2.50 15.15
CA ALA A 145 -18.66 -3.48 16.22
C ALA A 145 -19.55 -4.68 15.84
N ASP A 146 -20.40 -4.54 14.84
CA ASP A 146 -21.28 -5.59 14.32
C ASP A 146 -20.66 -6.31 13.10
N GLY A 147 -19.40 -5.98 12.75
CA GLY A 147 -18.68 -6.57 11.63
C GLY A 147 -19.08 -6.03 10.25
N ARG A 148 -19.81 -4.91 10.19
CA ARG A 148 -20.23 -4.29 8.93
C ARG A 148 -19.17 -3.32 8.44
N GLU A 149 -19.00 -3.24 7.12
CA GLU A 149 -18.09 -2.27 6.50
C GLU A 149 -18.43 -0.85 6.95
N ARG A 150 -17.43 -0.16 7.47
CA ARG A 150 -17.47 1.25 7.85
C ARG A 150 -16.69 2.05 6.82
N LYS A 151 -17.36 3.05 6.25
CA LYS A 151 -16.71 4.03 5.37
C LYS A 151 -16.26 5.24 6.20
N PRO A 152 -15.09 5.81 5.90
CA PRO A 152 -14.61 6.99 6.60
C PRO A 152 -15.56 8.18 6.40
N SER A 153 -15.70 9.00 7.44
CA SER A 153 -16.46 10.25 7.36
C SER A 153 -15.63 11.33 6.68
N LEU A 154 -16.27 12.13 5.83
CA LEU A 154 -15.64 13.32 5.24
C LEU A 154 -15.65 14.54 6.18
N GLN A 155 -16.34 14.48 7.32
CA GLN A 155 -16.49 15.62 8.22
C GLN A 155 -15.16 16.03 8.90
N ASP A 156 -14.32 15.05 9.19
CA ASP A 156 -13.02 15.22 9.88
C ASP A 156 -11.87 14.70 9.01
N TYR A 157 -11.95 14.90 7.70
CA TYR A 157 -10.93 14.39 6.78
C TYR A 157 -9.58 15.08 7.03
N PRO A 158 -8.47 14.33 7.14
CA PRO A 158 -7.19 14.89 7.53
C PRO A 158 -6.71 15.93 6.51
N ALA A 159 -6.20 17.06 7.03
CA ALA A 159 -5.57 18.07 6.20
C ALA A 159 -4.21 17.57 5.72
N ILE A 160 -4.06 17.40 4.41
CA ILE A 160 -2.79 17.01 3.81
C ILE A 160 -1.88 18.24 3.76
N PRO A 161 -0.66 18.18 4.34
CA PRO A 161 0.24 19.31 4.42
C PRO A 161 1.01 19.52 3.11
N TRP A 162 0.30 19.84 2.02
CA TRP A 162 0.84 19.95 0.65
C TRP A 162 2.12 20.80 0.54
N GLN A 163 2.26 21.84 1.36
CA GLN A 163 3.42 22.73 1.38
C GLN A 163 4.71 22.11 1.91
N PHE A 164 4.64 20.93 2.53
CA PHE A 164 5.78 20.22 3.12
C PHE A 164 6.05 18.86 2.42
N ILE A 165 5.32 18.54 1.36
CA ILE A 165 5.51 17.30 0.60
C ILE A 165 6.53 17.57 -0.51
N ASP A 166 7.61 16.79 -0.50
CA ASP A 166 8.61 16.76 -1.56
C ASP A 166 8.10 15.85 -2.69
N LEU A 167 7.74 16.45 -3.84
CA LEU A 167 7.10 15.79 -5.00
C LEU A 167 8.06 15.63 -6.17
#